data_AF-A0A1Y1LS71-F1
#
_entry.id   AF-A0A1Y1LS71-F1
#
_cell.length_a   1.000
_cell.length_b   1.000
_cell.length_c   1.000
_cell.angle_alpha   90.00
_cell.angle_beta   90.00
_cell.angle_gamma   90.00
#
_symmetry.space_group_name_H-M   'P 1'
#
loop_
_entity.id
_entity.type
_entity.pdbx_description
1 polymer ?
#
loop_
_entity_poly.entity_id
_entity_poly.type
_entity_poly.pdbx_seq_one_letter_code
_entity_poly.pdbx_strand_id
1 'polypeptide(L)'
;MKRKRRIKGNRDRGWFTPELLSLKLKVSSMYKLTLNCSKYKEEFRQWNRLYQQKLKEAKLSHNNNIVANSKNKGKSVWTIIKKLQGKNEISKVFPELIDNEGNKVPVSVICNNLNEHFVKTSDSFQPNSSHLDYINKYVTSCQQSFFLTEVNEYDVLQAVKK
;
A
#
# COMPACT_ATOMS: atom_id res chain seq x y z
N MET A 1 29.16 24.05 -10.79
CA MET A 1 29.21 22.59 -10.49
C MET A 1 28.00 21.87 -11.08
N LYS A 2 28.14 21.11 -12.18
CA LYS A 2 27.05 20.32 -12.76
C LYS A 2 27.01 18.92 -12.11
N ARG A 3 25.92 18.59 -11.41
CA ARG A 3 25.72 17.27 -10.79
C ARG A 3 25.64 16.20 -11.89
N LYS A 4 26.63 15.29 -11.93
CA LYS A 4 26.63 14.09 -12.79
C LYS A 4 25.40 13.25 -12.44
N ARG A 5 24.40 13.20 -13.33
CA ARG A 5 23.29 12.25 -13.24
C ARG A 5 23.88 10.85 -13.44
N ARG A 6 24.01 10.08 -12.35
CA ARG A 6 24.34 8.65 -12.42
C ARG A 6 23.19 7.96 -13.15
N ILE A 7 23.42 7.58 -14.40
CA ILE A 7 22.56 6.65 -15.13
C ILE A 7 22.73 5.31 -14.39
N LYS A 8 21.75 4.96 -13.55
CA LYS A 8 21.76 3.72 -12.79
C LYS A 8 21.55 2.58 -13.77
N GLY A 9 22.67 2.02 -14.25
CA GLY A 9 22.67 0.87 -15.14
C GLY A 9 21.90 -0.28 -14.52
N ASN A 10 21.20 -1.03 -15.35
CA ASN A 10 20.32 -2.14 -14.98
C ASN A 10 21.00 -3.30 -14.20
N ARG A 11 22.31 -3.19 -13.92
CA ARG A 11 23.16 -4.15 -13.18
C ARG A 11 22.92 -4.16 -11.66
N ASP A 12 22.19 -3.17 -11.14
CA ASP A 12 21.96 -3.00 -9.69
C ASP A 12 20.76 -3.80 -9.13
N ARG A 13 20.14 -4.66 -9.93
CA ARG A 13 19.01 -5.46 -9.47
C ARG A 13 19.52 -6.83 -9.04
N GLY A 14 19.61 -7.06 -7.73
CA GLY A 14 20.10 -8.32 -7.14
C GLY A 14 19.31 -9.59 -7.53
N TRP A 15 18.22 -9.45 -8.29
CA TRP A 15 17.45 -10.54 -8.87
C TRP A 15 17.73 -10.80 -10.36
N PHE A 16 18.53 -9.97 -11.03
CA PHE A 16 18.77 -10.07 -12.47
C PHE A 16 19.96 -10.99 -12.76
N THR A 17 19.68 -12.21 -13.20
CA THR A 17 20.68 -13.26 -13.44
C THR A 17 21.31 -13.17 -14.85
N PRO A 18 22.51 -13.76 -15.07
CA PRO A 18 23.10 -13.87 -16.40
C PRO A 18 22.20 -14.61 -17.41
N GLU A 19 21.44 -15.60 -16.94
CA GLU A 19 20.45 -16.32 -17.75
C GLU A 19 19.30 -15.41 -18.22
N LEU A 20 18.81 -14.52 -17.35
CA LEU A 20 17.82 -13.52 -17.76
C LEU A 20 18.38 -12.52 -18.78
N LEU A 21 19.67 -12.20 -18.70
CA LEU A 21 20.33 -11.36 -19.68
C LEU A 21 20.38 -12.06 -21.05
N SER A 22 20.76 -13.34 -21.10
CA SER A 22 20.82 -14.09 -22.37
C SER A 22 19.44 -14.21 -23.01
N LEU A 23 18.40 -14.51 -22.22
CA LEU A 23 17.01 -14.54 -22.69
C LEU A 23 16.56 -13.17 -23.20
N LYS A 24 16.89 -12.08 -22.50
CA LYS A 24 16.57 -10.73 -22.95
C LYS A 24 17.21 -10.39 -24.30
N LEU A 25 18.48 -10.77 -24.48
CA LEU A 25 19.19 -10.59 -25.76
C LEU A 25 18.56 -11.44 -26.87
N LYS A 26 18.16 -12.67 -26.57
CA LYS A 26 17.47 -13.56 -27.50
C LYS A 26 16.12 -12.98 -27.95
N VAL A 27 15.30 -12.49 -27.00
CA VAL A 27 14.03 -11.82 -27.29
C VAL A 27 14.25 -10.57 -28.15
N SER A 28 15.26 -9.76 -27.84
CA SER A 28 15.59 -8.58 -28.64
C SER A 28 16.02 -8.93 -30.06
N SER A 29 16.79 -10.00 -30.22
CA SER A 29 17.23 -10.49 -31.54
C SER A 29 16.04 -11.01 -32.35
N MET A 30 15.17 -11.80 -31.72
CA MET A 30 13.95 -12.31 -32.36
C MET A 30 13.01 -11.18 -32.77
N TYR A 31 12.82 -10.17 -31.93
CA TYR A 31 12.03 -9.00 -32.27
C TYR A 31 12.54 -8.30 -33.55
N LYS A 32 13.87 -8.12 -33.67
CA LYS A 32 14.46 -7.54 -34.89
C LYS A 32 14.17 -8.38 -36.13
N LEU A 33 14.21 -9.71 -36.02
CA LEU A 33 13.85 -10.60 -37.12
C LEU A 33 12.37 -10.48 -37.52
N THR A 34 11.47 -10.24 -36.56
CA THR A 34 10.04 -10.02 -36.87
C THR A 34 9.75 -8.78 -37.70
N LEU A 35 10.62 -7.76 -37.61
CA LEU A 35 10.49 -6.53 -38.40
C LEU A 35 10.73 -6.80 -39.89
N ASN A 36 11.59 -7.77 -40.21
CA ASN A 36 11.98 -8.11 -41.57
C ASN A 36 11.18 -9.30 -42.14
N CYS A 37 10.67 -10.19 -41.28
CA CYS A 37 9.91 -11.36 -41.72
C CYS A 37 8.85 -11.77 -40.69
N SER A 38 7.60 -11.84 -41.13
CA SER A 38 6.44 -12.17 -40.29
C SER A 38 6.47 -13.60 -39.73
N LYS A 39 7.23 -14.51 -40.35
CA LYS A 39 7.39 -15.91 -39.91
C LYS A 39 7.96 -16.03 -38.49
N TYR A 40 8.80 -15.09 -38.07
CA TYR A 40 9.42 -15.10 -36.74
C TYR A 40 8.52 -14.55 -35.62
N LYS A 41 7.31 -14.07 -35.94
CA LYS A 41 6.39 -13.51 -34.92
C LYS A 41 6.02 -14.53 -33.85
N GLU A 42 5.79 -15.77 -34.23
CA GLU A 42 5.40 -16.81 -33.27
C GLU A 42 6.59 -17.23 -32.40
N GLU A 43 7.78 -17.39 -32.97
CA GLU A 43 9.01 -17.65 -32.22
C GLU A 43 9.31 -16.51 -31.23
N PHE A 44 9.18 -15.24 -31.66
CA PHE A 44 9.32 -14.10 -30.76
C PHE A 44 8.34 -14.15 -29.59
N ARG A 45 7.07 -14.50 -29.83
CA ARG A 45 6.07 -14.64 -28.76
C ARG A 45 6.46 -15.72 -27.77
N GLN A 46 6.93 -16.87 -28.24
CA GLN A 46 7.39 -17.97 -27.37
C GLN A 46 8.58 -17.55 -26.50
N TRP A 47 9.61 -16.95 -27.11
CA TRP A 47 10.77 -16.47 -26.37
C TRP A 47 10.42 -15.36 -25.38
N ASN A 48 9.52 -14.45 -25.76
CA ASN A 48 9.07 -13.39 -24.87
C ASN A 48 8.28 -13.95 -23.68
N ARG A 49 7.37 -14.92 -23.91
CA ARG A 49 6.66 -15.61 -22.81
C ARG A 49 7.64 -16.27 -21.84
N LEU A 50 8.61 -17.01 -22.36
CA LEU A 50 9.64 -17.66 -21.55
C LEU A 50 10.44 -16.64 -20.72
N TYR A 51 10.86 -15.54 -21.34
CA TYR A 51 11.56 -14.47 -20.64
C TYR A 51 10.70 -13.86 -19.52
N GLN A 52 9.42 -13.57 -19.77
CA GLN A 52 8.52 -13.04 -18.73
C GLN A 52 8.31 -14.01 -17.58
N GLN A 53 8.17 -15.31 -17.87
CA GLN A 53 8.05 -16.34 -16.86
C GLN A 53 9.31 -16.38 -15.97
N LYS A 54 10.50 -16.49 -16.58
CA LYS A 54 11.77 -16.50 -15.85
C LYS A 54 11.99 -15.21 -15.06
N LEU A 55 11.56 -14.07 -15.59
CA LEU A 55 11.63 -12.78 -14.92
C LEU A 55 10.77 -12.77 -13.64
N LYS A 56 9.57 -13.35 -13.70
CA LYS A 56 8.67 -13.50 -12.55
C LYS A 56 9.27 -14.43 -11.50
N GLU A 57 9.77 -15.59 -11.92
CA GLU A 57 10.42 -16.58 -11.06
C GLU A 57 11.62 -15.97 -10.30
N ALA A 58 12.50 -15.26 -11.01
CA ALA A 58 13.68 -14.64 -10.39
C ALA A 58 13.31 -13.56 -9.36
N LYS A 59 12.32 -12.71 -9.67
CA LYS A 59 11.83 -11.71 -8.70
C LYS A 59 11.20 -12.36 -7.48
N LEU A 60 10.39 -13.41 -7.68
CA LEU A 60 9.75 -14.14 -6.60
C LEU A 60 10.79 -14.80 -5.70
N SER A 61 11.73 -15.55 -6.28
CA SER A 61 12.82 -16.20 -5.55
C SER A 61 13.65 -15.19 -4.74
N HIS A 62 14.00 -14.06 -5.35
CA HIS A 62 14.73 -13.00 -4.65
C HIS A 62 13.95 -12.42 -3.47
N ASN A 63 12.67 -12.09 -3.66
CA ASN A 63 11.84 -11.57 -2.59
C ASN A 63 11.63 -12.60 -1.46
N ASN A 64 11.41 -13.87 -1.82
CA ASN A 64 11.30 -14.96 -0.84
C ASN A 64 12.59 -15.11 -0.03
N ASN A 65 13.76 -15.05 -0.68
CA ASN A 65 15.05 -15.09 0.00
C ASN A 65 15.25 -13.90 0.95
N ILE A 66 14.83 -12.68 0.55
CA ILE A 66 14.87 -11.51 1.43
C ILE A 66 14.02 -11.73 2.68
N VAL A 67 12.79 -12.23 2.51
CA VAL A 67 11.87 -12.48 3.63
C VAL A 67 12.38 -13.60 4.53
N ALA A 68 12.82 -14.72 3.96
CA ALA A 68 13.34 -15.88 4.69
C ALA A 68 14.55 -15.53 5.56
N ASN A 69 15.49 -14.73 5.02
CA ASN A 69 16.71 -14.32 5.72
C ASN A 69 16.51 -13.11 6.64
N SER A 70 15.29 -12.56 6.74
CA SER A 70 15.01 -11.39 7.57
C SER A 70 14.73 -11.77 9.03
N LYS A 71 15.27 -10.97 9.96
CA LYS A 71 14.94 -11.08 11.39
C LYS A 71 13.46 -10.78 11.67
N ASN A 72 12.87 -9.84 10.91
CA ASN A 72 11.46 -9.48 11.01
C ASN A 72 10.79 -9.64 9.64
N LYS A 73 10.05 -10.75 9.49
CA LYS A 73 9.40 -11.13 8.22
C LYS A 73 8.30 -10.15 7.82
N GLY A 74 7.44 -9.77 8.76
CA GLY A 74 6.33 -8.84 8.51
C GLY A 74 6.81 -7.48 8.02
N LYS A 75 7.82 -6.89 8.68
CA LYS A 75 8.42 -5.62 8.25
C LYS A 75 9.08 -5.74 6.88
N SER A 76 9.72 -6.87 6.59
CA SER A 76 10.38 -7.11 5.29
C SER A 76 9.38 -7.23 4.15
N VAL A 77 8.29 -7.96 4.34
CA VAL A 77 7.17 -8.03 3.38
C VAL A 77 6.60 -6.65 3.13
N TRP A 78 6.28 -5.89 4.18
CA TRP A 78 5.79 -4.52 4.04
C TRP A 78 6.76 -3.59 3.31
N THR A 79 8.06 -3.76 3.54
CA THR A 79 9.09 -2.99 2.83
C THR A 79 9.12 -3.33 1.34
N ILE A 80 8.94 -4.60 0.97
CA ILE A 80 8.82 -5.04 -0.43
C ILE A 80 7.57 -4.44 -1.07
N ILE A 81 6.42 -4.50 -0.41
CA ILE A 81 5.16 -3.92 -0.88
C ILE A 81 5.33 -2.41 -1.14
N LYS A 82 5.87 -1.67 -0.17
CA LYS A 82 6.13 -0.23 -0.31
C LYS A 82 7.07 0.09 -1.48
N LYS A 83 8.09 -0.74 -1.72
CA LYS A 83 8.98 -0.58 -2.89
C LYS A 83 8.26 -0.83 -4.21
N LEU A 84 7.32 -1.79 -4.26
CA LEU A 84 6.57 -2.14 -5.46
C LEU A 84 5.47 -1.13 -5.80
N GLN A 85 4.82 -0.54 -4.80
CA GLN A 85 3.83 0.53 -4.99
C GLN A 85 4.45 1.82 -5.59
N GLY A 86 5.78 1.92 -5.59
CA GLY A 86 6.51 3.09 -6.08
C GLY A 86 6.36 4.30 -5.16
N LYS A 87 7.20 5.31 -5.36
CA LYS A 87 6.89 6.66 -4.89
C LYS A 87 5.82 7.24 -5.80
N ASN A 88 4.62 6.67 -5.78
CA ASN A 88 3.47 7.50 -6.11
C ASN A 88 3.47 8.52 -4.98
N GLU A 89 3.92 9.74 -5.28
CA GLU A 89 3.57 10.87 -4.44
C GLU A 89 2.07 10.69 -4.20
N ILE A 90 1.72 10.43 -2.95
CA ILE A 90 0.34 10.51 -2.50
C ILE A 90 -0.03 11.93 -2.92
N SER A 91 -0.71 12.05 -4.06
CA SER A 91 -1.25 13.33 -4.48
C SER A 91 -2.05 13.78 -3.26
N LYS A 92 -1.98 15.06 -2.94
CA LYS A 92 -2.69 15.66 -1.80
C LYS A 92 -4.23 15.55 -1.93
N VAL A 93 -4.72 14.63 -2.74
CA VAL A 93 -6.10 14.18 -2.84
C VAL A 93 -6.33 13.30 -1.62
N PHE A 94 -7.25 13.74 -0.77
CA PHE A 94 -7.73 12.92 0.32
C PHE A 94 -8.15 11.55 -0.23
N PRO A 95 -7.70 10.43 0.37
CA PRO A 95 -8.13 9.11 -0.06
C PRO A 95 -9.64 9.07 -0.15
N GLU A 96 -10.16 8.59 -1.28
CA GLU A 96 -11.59 8.30 -1.37
C GLU A 96 -11.89 7.29 -0.25
N LEU A 97 -12.80 7.67 0.66
CA LEU A 97 -13.21 6.81 1.76
C LEU A 97 -14.20 5.80 1.19
N ILE A 98 -13.91 4.52 1.39
CA ILE A 98 -14.64 3.42 0.77
C ILE A 98 -15.14 2.50 1.90
N ASP A 99 -16.37 2.02 1.81
CA ASP A 99 -16.91 1.01 2.72
C ASP A 99 -16.37 -0.40 2.43
N ASN A 100 -16.83 -1.40 3.19
CA ASN A 100 -16.43 -2.79 3.00
C ASN A 100 -16.91 -3.40 1.67
N GLU A 101 -17.84 -2.74 0.99
CA GLU A 101 -18.49 -3.17 -0.25
C GLU A 101 -17.89 -2.49 -1.49
N GLY A 102 -16.97 -1.54 -1.29
CA GLY A 102 -16.32 -0.81 -2.38
C GLY A 102 -17.01 0.50 -2.77
N ASN A 103 -18.04 0.95 -2.03
CA ASN A 103 -18.75 2.19 -2.32
C ASN A 103 -18.09 3.40 -1.67
N LYS A 104 -18.11 4.54 -2.35
CA LYS A 104 -17.59 5.80 -1.81
C LYS A 104 -18.51 6.32 -0.70
N VAL A 105 -17.93 6.57 0.46
CA VAL A 105 -18.63 7.10 1.64
C VAL A 105 -18.29 8.58 1.80
N PRO A 106 -19.29 9.48 1.82
CA PRO A 106 -19.08 10.89 2.14
C PRO A 106 -18.51 11.06 3.56
N VAL A 107 -17.59 12.02 3.74
CA VAL A 107 -16.97 12.31 5.04
C VAL A 107 -18.01 12.66 6.10
N SER A 108 -19.06 13.39 5.71
CA SER A 108 -20.17 13.76 6.59
C SER A 108 -20.88 12.56 7.21
N VAL A 109 -21.04 11.46 6.48
CA VAL A 109 -21.64 10.21 6.99
C VAL A 109 -20.76 9.61 8.07
N ILE A 110 -19.44 9.64 7.89
CA ILE A 110 -18.48 9.12 8.86
C ILE A 110 -18.48 9.97 10.13
N CYS A 111 -18.49 11.31 9.99
CA CYS A 111 -18.62 12.22 11.13
C CYS A 111 -19.88 11.92 11.94
N ASN A 112 -21.03 11.78 11.26
CA ASN A 112 -22.30 11.48 11.91
C ASN A 112 -22.26 10.15 12.66
N ASN A 113 -21.75 9.09 12.03
CA ASN A 113 -21.63 7.77 12.67
C ASN A 113 -20.71 7.80 13.91
N LEU A 114 -19.58 8.52 13.82
CA LEU A 114 -18.68 8.69 14.96
C LEU A 114 -19.34 9.48 16.09
N ASN A 115 -20.04 10.56 15.76
CA ASN A 115 -20.72 11.38 16.76
C ASN A 115 -21.90 10.63 17.40
N GLU A 116 -22.65 9.84 16.64
CA GLU A 116 -23.69 8.99 17.21
C GLU A 116 -23.13 7.96 18.19
N HIS A 117 -22.06 7.25 17.79
CA HIS A 117 -21.52 6.15 18.57
C HIS A 117 -20.69 6.62 19.79
N PHE A 118 -19.96 7.73 19.69
CA PHE A 118 -19.05 8.17 20.75
C PHE A 118 -19.54 9.38 21.54
N VAL A 119 -20.32 10.28 20.93
CA VAL A 119 -20.78 11.51 21.58
C VAL A 119 -22.22 11.35 22.09
N LYS A 120 -23.15 10.85 21.27
CA LYS A 120 -24.58 10.77 21.64
C LYS A 120 -24.95 9.51 22.44
N THR A 121 -24.11 8.48 22.40
CA THR A 121 -24.35 7.24 23.17
C THR A 121 -24.23 7.47 24.68
N SER A 122 -23.55 8.54 25.14
CA SER A 122 -23.56 8.92 26.55
C SER A 122 -24.88 9.52 27.01
N ASP A 123 -25.66 10.15 26.12
CA ASP A 123 -26.93 10.79 26.47
C ASP A 123 -28.07 9.78 26.69
N SER A 124 -27.96 8.59 26.12
CA SER A 124 -28.92 7.49 26.32
C SER A 124 -28.60 6.60 27.51
N PHE A 125 -27.45 6.82 28.17
CA PHE A 125 -27.08 6.09 29.37
C PHE A 125 -27.89 6.61 30.56
N GLN A 126 -28.96 5.90 30.95
CA GLN A 126 -29.65 6.11 32.22
C GLN A 126 -28.94 5.30 33.31
N PRO A 127 -28.09 5.89 34.15
CA PRO A 127 -27.43 5.14 35.21
C PRO A 127 -28.47 4.87 36.30
N ASN A 128 -28.58 3.62 36.74
CA ASN A 128 -29.16 3.37 38.06
C ASN A 128 -28.33 4.17 39.08
N SER A 129 -28.99 4.94 39.95
CA SER A 129 -28.37 5.99 40.77
C SER A 129 -27.14 5.54 41.59
N SER A 130 -27.04 4.25 41.93
CA SER A 130 -25.90 3.65 42.62
C SER A 130 -24.61 3.56 41.81
N HIS A 131 -24.67 3.60 40.47
CA HIS A 131 -23.51 3.44 39.59
C HIS A 131 -22.78 4.78 39.31
N LEU A 132 -23.50 5.91 39.41
CA LEU A 132 -22.95 7.26 39.20
C LEU A 132 -21.94 7.65 40.29
N ASP A 133 -22.23 7.32 41.54
CA ASP A 133 -21.33 7.59 42.67
C ASP A 133 -20.02 6.81 42.57
N TYR A 134 -20.07 5.58 42.04
CA TYR A 134 -18.88 4.77 41.79
C TYR A 134 -18.02 5.37 40.67
N ILE A 135 -18.65 5.78 39.56
CA ILE A 135 -17.93 6.37 38.42
C ILE A 135 -17.33 7.72 38.82
N ASN A 136 -18.06 8.59 39.51
CA ASN A 136 -17.56 9.90 39.94
C ASN A 136 -16.45 9.81 41.01
N LYS A 137 -16.42 8.73 41.81
CA LYS A 137 -15.38 8.52 42.83
C LYS A 137 -14.06 8.02 42.24
N TYR A 138 -14.09 7.25 41.14
CA TYR A 138 -12.90 6.56 40.62
C TYR A 138 -12.49 6.98 39.19
N VAL A 139 -13.37 7.66 38.45
CA VAL A 139 -13.07 8.17 37.11
C VAL A 139 -12.95 9.68 37.20
N THR A 140 -11.72 10.18 37.17
CA THR A 140 -11.46 11.62 37.13
C THR A 140 -12.00 12.18 35.82
N SER A 141 -12.89 13.18 35.90
CA SER A 141 -13.42 13.87 34.72
C SER A 141 -12.26 14.42 33.89
N CYS A 142 -12.03 13.84 32.72
CA CYS A 142 -11.00 14.29 31.81
C CYS A 142 -11.62 15.36 30.90
N GLN A 143 -11.42 16.63 31.25
CA GLN A 143 -11.89 17.77 30.45
C GLN A 143 -11.27 17.84 29.04
N GLN A 144 -10.27 17.01 28.75
CA GLN A 144 -9.59 16.86 27.46
C GLN A 144 -9.82 15.47 26.83
N SER A 145 -10.92 14.80 27.16
CA SER A 145 -11.25 13.53 26.51
C SER A 145 -11.66 13.76 25.05
N PHE A 146 -10.89 13.19 24.12
CA PHE A 146 -11.17 13.14 22.67
C PHE A 146 -12.58 12.60 22.34
N PHE A 147 -13.18 11.85 23.26
CA PHE A 147 -14.46 11.15 23.05
C PHE A 147 -15.70 12.00 23.31
N LEU A 148 -15.56 13.25 23.78
CA LEU A 148 -16.71 14.10 24.16
C LEU A 148 -16.89 15.34 23.27
N THR A 149 -16.06 15.51 22.25
CA THR A 149 -16.16 16.61 21.27
C THR A 149 -16.63 16.07 19.94
N GLU A 150 -17.57 16.78 19.29
CA GLU A 150 -18.05 16.40 17.96
C GLU A 150 -16.89 16.35 16.96
N VAL A 151 -16.76 15.20 16.29
CA VAL A 151 -15.83 14.97 15.20
C VAL A 151 -16.33 15.73 13.97
N ASN A 152 -15.50 16.63 13.45
CA ASN A 152 -15.79 17.36 12.21
C ASN A 152 -15.07 16.72 11.01
N GLU A 153 -15.40 17.19 9.81
CA GLU A 153 -14.83 16.64 8.56
C GLU A 153 -13.31 16.79 8.50
N TYR A 154 -12.77 17.87 9.06
CA TYR A 154 -11.33 18.12 9.08
C TYR A 154 -10.58 17.08 9.91
N ASP A 155 -11.14 16.65 11.04
CA ASP A 155 -10.55 15.61 11.90
C ASP A 155 -10.49 14.25 11.19
N VAL A 156 -11.57 13.87 10.49
CA VAL A 156 -11.62 12.64 9.68
C VAL A 156 -10.58 12.69 8.57
N LEU A 157 -10.52 13.80 7.86
CA LEU A 157 -9.58 14.03 6.76
C LEU A 157 -8.11 14.08 7.23
N GLN A 158 -7.83 14.52 8.45
CA GLN A 158 -6.50 14.45 9.06
C GLN A 158 -6.10 13.02 9.44
N ALA A 159 -7.01 12.24 10.02
CA ALA A 159 -6.73 10.87 10.44
C ALA A 159 -6.33 9.98 9.25
N VAL A 160 -6.92 10.23 8.09
CA VAL A 160 -6.73 9.45 6.86
C VAL A 160 -5.44 9.84 6.10
N LYS A 161 -4.84 10.99 6.40
CA LYS A 161 -3.60 11.48 5.75
C LYS A 161 -2.31 10.77 6.18
N LYS A 162 -2.32 9.93 7.22
CA LYS A 162 -1.13 9.23 7.74
C LYS A 162 -0.79 7.97 6.95
#